data_AF-A0A366K8H2-F1
#
_entry.id   AF-A0A366K8H2-F1
#
_cell.length_a   1.000
_cell.length_b   1.000
_cell.length_c   1.000
_cell.angle_alpha   90.00
_cell.angle_beta   90.00
_cell.angle_gamma   90.00
#
_symmetry.space_group_name_H-M   'P 1'
#
loop_
_entity.id
_entity.type
_entity.pdbx_description
1 polymer ?
#
loop_
_entity_poly.entity_id
_entity_poly.type
_entity_poly.pdbx_seq_one_letter_code
_entity_poly.pdbx_strand_id
1 'polypeptide(L)'
;MQGHRVVQRTGKGRVMSFEQDAEHRGDQGDDLMIPSDQMDPAEDQDMDDVHADQPQPLFAMEGLPDLRESAEDGDPLDPEDEKSRQEFTTVYDIIDHLEELLDQAKGSLFAPSSVKVDRREFADQLTELKSMLPVQLERASSLMRESERRLENAQSQANAIISSAKSQATDTVNEAQEQAQFLVSQENVTALAQQKARSMLDQAQAKATHLTQGADRYCQKVMGELEEQLGKLSTDVKAGLKVLEERQETEAVQVPHLEASDYPEV
;
A
#
# COMPACT_ATOMS: atom_id res chain seq x y z
N MET A 1 -9.70 -12.68 -40.12
CA MET A 1 -9.20 -13.46 -38.96
C MET A 1 -10.02 -13.06 -37.75
N GLN A 2 -10.58 -14.06 -37.08
CA GLN A 2 -11.83 -13.97 -36.30
C GLN A 2 -11.53 -13.78 -34.81
N GLY A 3 -11.94 -12.65 -34.22
CA GLY A 3 -11.91 -12.43 -32.78
C GLY A 3 -13.16 -13.02 -32.13
N HIS A 4 -13.01 -14.14 -31.44
CA HIS A 4 -14.06 -14.73 -30.61
C HIS A 4 -14.33 -13.85 -29.38
N ARG A 5 -15.50 -13.21 -29.32
CA ARG A 5 -16.05 -12.60 -28.11
C ARG A 5 -17.16 -13.53 -27.59
N VAL A 6 -16.90 -14.18 -26.45
CA VAL A 6 -17.87 -15.05 -25.78
C VAL A 6 -18.99 -14.18 -25.22
N VAL A 7 -20.20 -14.40 -25.74
CA VAL A 7 -21.46 -13.80 -25.30
C VAL A 7 -21.99 -14.63 -24.13
N GLN A 8 -22.02 -14.08 -22.92
CA GLN A 8 -22.92 -14.59 -21.88
C GLN A 8 -24.24 -13.82 -21.90
N ARG A 9 -25.31 -14.61 -21.92
CA ARG A 9 -26.70 -14.22 -22.12
C ARG A 9 -27.23 -13.43 -20.94
N THR A 10 -27.98 -12.39 -21.28
CA THR A 10 -28.69 -11.48 -20.39
C THR A 10 -29.93 -12.17 -19.80
N GLY A 11 -30.14 -11.99 -18.50
CA GLY A 11 -31.45 -12.07 -17.88
C GLY A 11 -32.02 -10.66 -17.76
N LYS A 12 -33.13 -10.41 -18.49
CA LYS A 12 -34.11 -9.34 -18.29
C LYS A 12 -33.60 -7.96 -17.81
N GLY A 13 -33.48 -7.03 -18.74
CA GLY A 13 -33.40 -5.60 -18.42
C GLY A 13 -33.11 -4.76 -19.65
N ARG A 14 -34.12 -4.01 -20.10
CA ARG A 14 -34.04 -3.03 -21.19
C ARG A 14 -33.06 -1.92 -20.80
N VAL A 15 -31.99 -1.71 -21.56
CA VAL A 15 -31.16 -0.50 -21.46
C VAL A 15 -31.06 0.12 -22.85
N MET A 16 -31.59 1.34 -22.94
CA MET A 16 -31.60 2.15 -24.15
C MET A 16 -30.19 2.71 -24.37
N SER A 17 -29.68 2.55 -25.58
CA SER A 17 -28.46 3.20 -26.06
C SER A 17 -28.73 4.70 -26.21
N PHE A 18 -27.96 5.53 -25.51
CA PHE A 18 -27.88 6.96 -25.76
C PHE A 18 -26.48 7.27 -26.29
N GLU A 19 -26.46 7.62 -27.58
CA GLU A 19 -25.39 8.28 -28.30
C GLU A 19 -25.42 9.76 -27.85
N GLN A 20 -24.30 10.32 -27.40
CA GLN A 20 -24.22 11.73 -27.05
C GLN A 20 -23.10 12.37 -27.85
N ASP A 21 -23.53 13.05 -28.91
CA ASP A 21 -22.72 13.90 -29.76
C ASP A 21 -22.18 15.10 -28.98
N ALA A 22 -20.91 15.40 -29.22
CA ALA A 22 -20.22 16.58 -28.76
C ALA A 22 -20.60 17.77 -29.63
N GLU A 23 -21.06 18.88 -29.03
CA GLU A 23 -21.05 20.16 -29.72
C GLU A 23 -20.66 21.33 -28.81
N HIS A 24 -19.75 22.12 -29.38
CA HIS A 24 -19.19 23.39 -28.92
C HIS A 24 -20.27 24.43 -28.54
N ARG A 25 -20.05 25.13 -27.42
CA ARG A 25 -20.41 26.55 -27.34
C ARG A 25 -19.52 27.27 -26.34
N GLY A 26 -18.76 28.24 -26.83
CA GLY A 26 -17.95 29.13 -26.00
C GLY A 26 -18.74 30.33 -25.47
N ASP A 27 -17.97 31.17 -24.78
CA ASP A 27 -18.22 32.57 -24.40
C ASP A 27 -19.05 32.81 -23.12
N GLN A 28 -18.37 33.17 -22.03
CA GLN A 28 -18.38 34.54 -21.49
C GLN A 28 -17.51 34.63 -20.24
N GLY A 29 -16.56 35.57 -20.26
CA GLY A 29 -15.88 36.04 -19.07
C GLY A 29 -16.81 36.97 -18.30
N ASP A 30 -16.82 36.82 -16.98
CA ASP A 30 -17.27 37.87 -16.08
C ASP A 30 -16.30 37.95 -14.90
N ASP A 31 -15.75 39.15 -14.80
CA ASP A 31 -14.80 39.69 -13.85
C ASP A 31 -15.54 39.96 -12.54
N LEU A 32 -15.19 39.27 -11.44
CA LEU A 32 -15.67 39.63 -10.12
C LEU A 32 -14.51 39.71 -9.13
N MET A 33 -14.21 40.96 -8.79
CA MET A 33 -13.26 41.44 -7.78
C MET A 33 -13.33 40.66 -6.46
N ILE A 34 -12.16 40.26 -5.95
CA ILE A 34 -11.98 39.89 -4.54
C ILE A 34 -11.36 41.10 -3.80
N PRO A 35 -11.95 41.58 -2.69
CA PRO A 35 -11.44 42.74 -1.99
C PRO A 35 -10.19 42.39 -1.17
N SER A 36 -9.19 43.27 -1.21
CA SER A 36 -8.03 43.24 -0.32
C SER A 36 -8.41 43.87 1.02
N ASP A 37 -8.41 43.07 2.09
CA ASP A 37 -8.44 43.52 3.48
C ASP A 37 -7.55 42.55 4.28
N GLN A 38 -6.27 42.91 4.45
CA GLN A 38 -5.72 43.52 5.67
C GLN A 38 -5.51 42.49 6.79
N MET A 39 -4.25 42.06 6.97
CA MET A 39 -3.79 41.34 8.15
C MET A 39 -2.46 41.94 8.60
N ASP A 40 -2.46 42.46 9.83
CA ASP A 40 -1.33 43.03 10.56
C ASP A 40 -0.26 41.96 10.89
N PRO A 41 1.00 42.36 11.17
CA PRO A 41 2.14 41.47 11.39
C PRO A 41 2.46 41.30 12.89
N ALA A 42 2.73 40.07 13.31
CA ALA A 42 3.48 39.64 14.52
C ALA A 42 3.12 38.17 14.77
N GLU A 43 3.96 37.26 15.25
CA GLU A 43 5.35 37.21 15.65
C GLU A 43 5.69 35.71 15.73
N ASP A 44 6.99 35.43 15.72
CA ASP A 44 7.65 34.13 15.87
C ASP A 44 7.07 33.24 17.00
N GLN A 45 6.88 31.95 16.73
CA GLN A 45 6.93 30.87 17.74
C GLN A 45 6.88 29.47 17.09
N ASP A 46 8.06 28.86 17.06
CA ASP A 46 8.34 27.44 17.36
C ASP A 46 7.46 26.37 16.69
N MET A 47 7.81 26.04 15.44
CA MET A 47 7.55 24.71 14.89
C MET A 47 8.81 23.86 15.08
N ASP A 48 8.84 23.12 16.19
CA ASP A 48 9.79 22.03 16.39
C ASP A 48 9.75 21.05 15.21
N ASP A 49 10.96 20.74 14.74
CA ASP A 49 11.35 19.77 13.71
C ASP A 49 10.49 18.49 13.70
N VAL A 50 9.47 18.44 12.84
CA VAL A 50 8.95 17.15 12.36
C VAL A 50 9.83 16.75 11.17
N HIS A 51 10.96 16.13 11.49
CA HIS A 51 11.76 15.43 10.51
C HIS A 51 10.87 14.40 9.81
N ALA A 52 10.49 14.72 8.57
CA ALA A 52 9.84 13.78 7.68
C ALA A 52 10.75 12.56 7.54
N ASP A 53 10.29 11.43 8.07
CA ASP A 53 10.91 10.12 7.94
C ASP A 53 10.86 9.72 6.46
N GLN A 54 11.82 10.24 5.69
CA GLN A 54 12.07 9.78 4.34
C GLN A 54 12.48 8.32 4.45
N PRO A 55 11.87 7.39 3.69
CA PRO A 55 12.35 6.02 3.64
C PRO A 55 13.77 6.05 3.08
N GLN A 56 14.75 6.00 3.97
CA GLN A 56 16.16 5.87 3.62
C GLN A 56 16.26 4.64 2.72
N PRO A 57 16.84 4.75 1.51
CA PRO A 57 17.06 3.57 0.69
C PRO A 57 17.94 2.62 1.50
N LEU A 58 17.42 1.43 1.82
CA LEU A 58 18.12 0.38 2.60
C LEU A 58 19.44 -0.05 1.96
N PHE A 59 19.71 0.40 0.73
CA PHE A 59 21.00 0.37 0.08
C PHE A 59 21.41 1.80 -0.27
N ALA A 60 22.29 2.40 0.53
CA ALA A 60 23.06 3.55 0.08
C ALA A 60 23.93 3.08 -1.10
N MET A 61 23.71 3.64 -2.29
CA MET A 61 24.59 3.42 -3.46
C MET A 61 26.05 3.82 -3.16
N GLU A 62 26.27 4.62 -2.12
CA GLU A 62 27.58 4.99 -1.57
C GLU A 62 28.36 3.82 -0.93
N GLY A 63 27.70 2.70 -0.60
CA GLY A 63 28.30 1.54 0.09
C GLY A 63 28.41 0.29 -0.77
N LEU A 64 27.96 0.34 -2.03
CA LEU A 64 28.23 -0.71 -2.99
C LEU A 64 29.69 -0.56 -3.45
N PRO A 65 30.56 -1.58 -3.30
CA PRO A 65 31.89 -1.53 -3.92
C PRO A 65 31.68 -1.29 -5.41
N ASP A 66 32.29 -0.22 -5.94
CA ASP A 66 32.17 0.12 -7.34
C ASP A 66 32.76 -1.04 -8.17
N LEU A 67 31.89 -1.83 -8.79
CA LEU A 67 32.27 -2.94 -9.65
C LEU A 67 32.95 -2.47 -10.94
N ARG A 68 33.04 -1.15 -11.17
CA ARG A 68 33.89 -0.57 -12.21
C ARG A 68 35.33 -0.36 -11.73
N GLU A 69 35.56 -0.08 -10.45
CA GLU A 69 36.91 0.06 -9.90
C GLU A 69 37.60 -1.31 -9.73
N SER A 70 36.83 -2.38 -9.52
CA SER A 70 37.33 -3.76 -9.50
C SER A 70 37.46 -4.41 -10.89
N ALA A 71 37.13 -3.68 -11.97
CA ALA A 71 37.29 -4.13 -13.34
C ALA A 71 38.37 -3.35 -14.12
N GLU A 72 38.86 -2.22 -13.59
CA GLU A 72 39.81 -1.34 -14.30
C GLU A 72 41.24 -1.30 -13.73
N ASP A 73 41.51 -1.89 -12.57
CA ASP A 73 42.88 -2.22 -12.17
C ASP A 73 43.04 -3.74 -12.23
N GLY A 74 43.99 -4.16 -13.06
CA GLY A 74 44.35 -5.56 -13.18
C GLY A 74 44.54 -6.15 -11.79
N ASP A 75 43.71 -7.16 -11.46
CA ASP A 75 44.11 -8.18 -10.51
C ASP A 75 45.55 -8.51 -10.89
N PRO A 76 46.56 -8.24 -10.02
CA PRO A 76 47.93 -8.55 -10.35
C PRO A 76 47.89 -10.05 -10.60
N LEU A 77 47.96 -10.43 -11.88
CA LEU A 77 48.07 -11.83 -12.26
C LEU A 77 49.16 -12.36 -11.35
N ASP A 78 48.82 -13.38 -10.55
CA ASP A 78 49.74 -13.93 -9.58
C ASP A 78 51.09 -14.09 -10.31
N PRO A 79 52.21 -13.57 -9.79
CA PRO A 79 53.50 -13.71 -10.47
C PRO A 79 53.82 -15.17 -10.84
N GLU A 80 53.20 -16.13 -10.15
CA GLU A 80 53.17 -17.55 -10.52
C GLU A 80 52.47 -17.84 -11.86
N ASP A 81 51.36 -17.18 -12.19
CA ASP A 81 50.60 -17.34 -13.44
C ASP A 81 51.34 -16.78 -14.66
N GLU A 82 51.99 -15.63 -14.53
CA GLU A 82 52.82 -15.06 -15.61
C GLU A 82 54.02 -15.96 -15.92
N LYS A 83 54.68 -16.45 -14.86
CA LYS A 83 55.78 -17.41 -14.97
C LYS A 83 55.33 -18.72 -15.61
N SER A 84 54.14 -19.20 -15.26
CA SER A 84 53.53 -20.40 -15.88
C SER A 84 53.40 -20.23 -17.39
N ARG A 85 52.83 -19.12 -17.86
CA ARG A 85 52.66 -18.84 -19.31
C ARG A 85 53.99 -18.76 -20.06
N GLN A 86 55.01 -18.16 -19.44
CA GLN A 86 56.36 -18.09 -20.01
C GLN A 86 56.97 -19.48 -20.14
N GLU A 87 56.86 -20.33 -19.11
CA GLU A 87 57.36 -21.71 -19.13
C GLU A 87 56.67 -22.57 -20.20
N PHE A 88 55.35 -22.43 -20.39
CA PHE A 88 54.61 -23.14 -21.44
C PHE A 88 55.07 -22.77 -22.84
N THR A 89 55.37 -21.49 -23.08
CA THR A 89 55.88 -21.02 -24.39
C THR A 89 57.22 -21.69 -24.72
N THR A 90 58.13 -21.77 -23.75
CA THR A 90 59.44 -22.40 -23.91
C THR A 90 59.38 -23.90 -24.29
N VAL A 91 58.38 -24.64 -23.82
CA VAL A 91 58.22 -26.06 -24.21
C VAL A 91 57.76 -26.20 -25.65
N TYR A 92 56.84 -25.35 -26.11
CA TYR A 92 56.43 -25.32 -27.51
C TYR A 92 57.58 -24.86 -28.41
N ASP A 93 58.37 -23.87 -27.98
CA ASP A 93 59.56 -23.42 -28.73
C ASP A 93 60.57 -24.56 -28.96
N ILE A 94 60.76 -25.46 -27.98
CA ILE A 94 61.64 -26.63 -28.12
C ILE A 94 61.03 -27.67 -29.07
N ILE A 95 59.71 -27.85 -29.05
CA ILE A 95 59.01 -28.76 -29.98
C ILE A 95 59.13 -28.22 -31.41
N ASP A 96 58.87 -26.93 -31.61
CA ASP A 96 58.97 -26.27 -32.91
C ASP A 96 60.40 -26.34 -33.46
N HIS A 97 61.41 -26.18 -32.59
CA HIS A 97 62.79 -26.29 -32.99
C HIS A 97 63.23 -27.74 -33.28
N LEU A 98 62.70 -28.73 -32.54
CA LEU A 98 62.88 -30.15 -32.86
C LEU A 98 62.23 -30.51 -34.21
N GLU A 99 61.05 -29.94 -34.51
CA GLU A 99 60.36 -30.08 -35.80
C GLU A 99 61.17 -29.44 -36.94
N GLU A 100 61.72 -28.24 -36.71
CA GLU A 100 62.59 -27.56 -37.66
C GLU A 100 63.87 -28.36 -37.96
N LEU A 101 64.51 -28.95 -36.94
CA LEU A 101 65.67 -29.83 -37.12
C LEU A 101 65.33 -31.09 -37.93
N LEU A 102 64.10 -31.60 -37.80
CA LEU A 102 63.60 -32.74 -38.58
C LEU A 102 63.30 -32.36 -40.04
N ASP A 103 62.70 -31.18 -40.27
CA ASP A 103 62.34 -30.67 -41.60
C ASP A 103 63.56 -30.22 -42.41
N GLN A 104 64.56 -29.61 -41.76
CA GLN A 104 65.78 -29.14 -42.42
C GLN A 104 66.81 -30.25 -42.64
N ALA A 105 66.67 -31.38 -41.95
CA ALA A 105 67.62 -32.45 -42.04
C ALA A 105 67.55 -33.13 -43.43
N LYS A 106 68.73 -33.27 -44.05
CA LYS A 106 68.83 -33.75 -45.43
C LYS A 106 68.42 -35.21 -45.52
N GLY A 107 67.45 -35.50 -46.39
CA GLY A 107 67.08 -36.86 -46.76
C GLY A 107 68.29 -37.66 -47.25
N SER A 108 68.44 -38.88 -46.77
CA SER A 108 69.56 -39.74 -47.15
C SER A 108 69.39 -40.21 -48.59
N LEU A 109 70.40 -39.98 -49.44
CA LEU A 109 70.43 -40.40 -50.85
C LEU A 109 70.32 -41.93 -51.03
N PHE A 110 70.60 -42.70 -49.98
CA PHE A 110 70.59 -44.17 -50.01
C PHE A 110 69.37 -44.80 -49.31
N ALA A 111 68.51 -43.98 -48.69
CA ALA A 111 67.30 -44.46 -48.03
C ALA A 111 66.27 -43.30 -47.96
N PRO A 112 65.30 -43.26 -48.89
CA PRO A 112 64.39 -42.13 -49.04
C PRO A 112 63.43 -41.94 -47.85
N SER A 113 63.34 -42.90 -46.93
CA SER A 113 62.58 -42.81 -45.69
C SER A 113 63.43 -42.43 -44.47
N SER A 114 64.70 -42.04 -44.65
CA SER A 114 65.61 -41.74 -43.56
C SER A 114 66.21 -40.35 -43.71
N VAL A 115 66.24 -39.63 -42.60
CA VAL A 115 66.71 -38.26 -42.52
C VAL A 115 67.97 -38.25 -41.64
N LYS A 116 69.03 -37.57 -42.08
CA LYS A 116 70.27 -37.45 -41.30
C LYS A 116 70.17 -36.26 -40.36
N VAL A 117 69.85 -36.53 -39.10
CA VAL A 117 69.82 -35.54 -38.01
C VAL A 117 71.11 -35.64 -37.18
N ASP A 118 71.59 -34.52 -36.64
CA ASP A 118 72.63 -34.56 -35.60
C ASP A 118 72.05 -35.21 -34.34
N ARG A 119 72.52 -36.42 -34.06
CA ARG A 119 72.02 -37.22 -32.93
C ARG A 119 72.29 -36.55 -31.59
N ARG A 120 73.31 -35.71 -31.45
CA ARG A 120 73.67 -35.06 -30.18
C ARG A 120 72.71 -33.91 -29.91
N GLU A 121 72.59 -32.99 -30.86
CA GLU A 121 71.71 -31.81 -30.75
C GLU A 121 70.25 -32.20 -30.51
N PHE A 122 69.73 -33.17 -31.28
CA PHE A 122 68.38 -33.69 -31.10
C PHE A 122 68.19 -34.40 -29.76
N ALA A 123 69.20 -35.14 -29.27
CA ALA A 123 69.11 -35.83 -27.99
C ALA A 123 69.16 -34.85 -26.80
N ASP A 124 69.91 -33.77 -26.91
CA ASP A 124 70.02 -32.74 -25.87
C ASP A 124 68.69 -32.00 -25.72
N GLN A 125 68.08 -31.57 -26.83
CA GLN A 125 66.77 -30.91 -26.84
C GLN A 125 65.64 -31.84 -26.38
N LEU A 126 65.66 -33.11 -26.79
CA LEU A 126 64.71 -34.11 -26.29
C LEU A 126 64.87 -34.34 -24.77
N THR A 127 66.10 -34.27 -24.26
CA THR A 127 66.38 -34.41 -22.82
C THR A 127 65.87 -33.20 -22.05
N GLU A 128 66.08 -31.99 -22.59
CA GLU A 128 65.56 -30.75 -22.05
C GLU A 128 64.02 -30.75 -22.00
N LEU A 129 63.36 -31.09 -23.10
CA LEU A 129 61.90 -31.26 -23.18
C LEU A 129 61.39 -32.26 -22.14
N LYS A 130 62.03 -33.44 -22.03
CA LYS A 130 61.66 -34.47 -21.06
C LYS A 130 61.85 -34.03 -19.62
N SER A 131 62.74 -33.08 -19.34
CA SER A 131 62.95 -32.56 -17.99
C SER A 131 61.92 -31.50 -17.60
N MET A 132 61.40 -30.71 -18.55
CA MET A 132 60.43 -29.64 -18.30
C MET A 132 58.96 -30.11 -18.33
N LEU A 133 58.62 -31.09 -19.17
CA LEU A 133 57.26 -31.64 -19.26
C LEU A 133 56.62 -32.08 -17.92
N PRO A 134 57.30 -32.83 -17.02
CA PRO A 134 56.69 -33.27 -15.77
C PRO A 134 56.34 -32.10 -14.84
N VAL A 135 57.21 -31.09 -14.76
CA VAL A 135 57.00 -29.89 -13.91
C VAL A 135 55.77 -29.12 -14.37
N GLN A 136 55.58 -28.98 -15.69
CA GLN A 136 54.43 -28.26 -16.23
C GLN A 136 53.12 -29.00 -16.04
N LEU A 137 53.11 -30.34 -16.14
CA LEU A 137 51.91 -31.14 -15.87
C LEU A 137 51.49 -31.03 -14.40
N GLU A 138 52.45 -31.06 -13.48
CA GLU A 138 52.19 -30.90 -12.04
C GLU A 138 51.63 -29.50 -11.74
N ARG A 139 52.23 -28.46 -12.33
CA ARG A 139 51.79 -27.07 -12.21
C ARG A 139 50.39 -26.86 -12.80
N ALA A 140 50.12 -27.35 -14.01
CA ALA A 140 48.79 -27.32 -14.62
C ALA A 140 47.74 -28.02 -13.74
N SER A 141 48.10 -29.16 -13.16
CA SER A 141 47.22 -29.89 -12.24
C SER A 141 46.98 -29.11 -10.93
N SER A 142 47.99 -28.37 -10.44
CA SER A 142 47.85 -27.48 -9.28
C SER A 142 46.93 -26.31 -9.57
N LEU A 143 47.11 -25.65 -10.71
CA LEU A 143 46.27 -24.55 -11.17
C LEU A 143 44.81 -25.02 -11.35
N MET A 144 44.60 -26.20 -11.94
CA MET A 144 43.26 -26.80 -12.05
C MET A 144 42.63 -27.02 -10.67
N ARG A 145 43.35 -27.61 -9.71
CA ARG A 145 42.85 -27.80 -8.33
C ARG A 145 42.53 -26.48 -7.65
N GLU A 146 43.35 -25.46 -7.84
CA GLU A 146 43.10 -24.13 -7.30
C GLU A 146 41.87 -23.48 -7.94
N SER A 147 41.74 -23.59 -9.27
CA SER A 147 40.60 -23.06 -10.01
C SER A 147 39.29 -23.73 -9.56
N GLU A 148 39.29 -25.05 -9.34
CA GLU A 148 38.15 -25.80 -8.81
C GLU A 148 37.80 -25.32 -7.39
N ARG A 149 38.81 -25.13 -6.54
CA ARG A 149 38.60 -24.59 -5.19
C ARG A 149 38.03 -23.18 -5.20
N ARG A 150 38.53 -22.31 -6.08
CA ARG A 150 38.00 -20.94 -6.27
C ARG A 150 36.56 -21.00 -6.77
N LEU A 151 36.26 -21.89 -7.70
CA LEU A 151 34.91 -22.10 -8.24
C LEU A 151 33.94 -22.60 -7.16
N GLU A 152 34.33 -23.59 -6.36
CA GLU A 152 33.53 -24.11 -5.25
C GLU A 152 33.26 -23.02 -4.19
N ASN A 153 34.29 -22.25 -3.85
CA ASN A 153 34.16 -21.11 -2.94
C ASN A 153 33.20 -20.05 -3.49
N ALA A 154 33.33 -19.68 -4.76
CA ALA A 154 32.47 -18.69 -5.42
C ALA A 154 31.01 -19.18 -5.48
N GLN A 155 30.79 -20.45 -5.80
CA GLN A 155 29.44 -21.06 -5.79
C GLN A 155 28.83 -21.07 -4.38
N SER A 156 29.62 -21.42 -3.36
CA SER A 156 29.18 -21.39 -1.96
C SER A 156 28.78 -19.98 -1.51
N GLN A 157 29.61 -18.98 -1.82
CA GLN A 157 29.31 -17.57 -1.51
C GLN A 157 28.07 -17.08 -2.25
N ALA A 158 27.93 -17.39 -3.55
CA ALA A 158 26.74 -17.04 -4.33
C ALA A 158 25.47 -17.66 -3.73
N ASN A 159 25.51 -18.93 -3.35
CA ASN A 159 24.39 -19.61 -2.69
C ASN A 159 24.04 -18.98 -1.34
N ALA A 160 25.05 -18.58 -0.55
CA ALA A 160 24.83 -17.88 0.72
C ALA A 160 24.16 -16.51 0.50
N ILE A 161 24.61 -15.74 -0.49
CA ILE A 161 24.01 -14.45 -0.85
C ILE A 161 22.56 -14.64 -1.31
N ILE A 162 22.29 -15.59 -2.21
CA ILE A 162 20.93 -15.86 -2.70
C ILE A 162 20.01 -16.28 -1.55
N SER A 163 20.49 -17.16 -0.65
CA SER A 163 19.72 -17.59 0.51
C SER A 163 19.43 -16.43 1.46
N SER A 164 20.42 -15.56 1.72
CA SER A 164 20.25 -14.38 2.57
C SER A 164 19.26 -13.39 1.96
N ALA A 165 19.43 -13.05 0.67
CA ALA A 165 18.54 -12.15 -0.05
C ALA A 165 17.10 -12.68 -0.09
N LYS A 166 16.92 -13.99 -0.28
CA LYS A 166 15.59 -14.62 -0.24
C LYS A 166 14.95 -14.57 1.15
N SER A 167 15.74 -14.79 2.21
CA SER A 167 15.26 -14.65 3.59
C SER A 167 14.81 -13.21 3.85
N GLN A 168 15.69 -12.24 3.59
CA GLN A 168 15.39 -10.82 3.75
C GLN A 168 14.15 -10.40 2.97
N ALA A 169 14.03 -10.82 1.69
CA ALA A 169 12.86 -10.53 0.89
C ALA A 169 11.58 -11.13 1.49
N THR A 170 11.65 -12.36 2.03
CA THR A 170 10.51 -13.00 2.70
C THR A 170 10.13 -12.25 3.96
N ASP A 171 11.11 -11.85 4.77
CA ASP A 171 10.91 -11.10 6.00
C ASP A 171 10.28 -9.73 5.73
N THR A 172 10.79 -8.99 4.73
CA THR A 172 10.22 -7.70 4.29
C THR A 172 8.79 -7.85 3.79
N VAL A 173 8.49 -8.89 3.01
CA VAL A 173 7.11 -9.13 2.52
C VAL A 173 6.18 -9.46 3.68
N ASN A 174 6.62 -10.28 4.65
CA ASN A 174 5.82 -10.61 5.81
C ASN A 174 5.54 -9.37 6.69
N GLU A 175 6.56 -8.55 6.93
CA GLU A 175 6.41 -7.30 7.68
C GLU A 175 5.45 -6.33 6.98
N ALA A 176 5.59 -6.13 5.67
CA ALA A 176 4.70 -5.28 4.89
C ALA A 176 3.24 -5.80 4.93
N GLN A 177 3.05 -7.12 4.88
CA GLN A 177 1.72 -7.73 5.00
C GLN A 177 1.12 -7.53 6.40
N GLU A 178 1.91 -7.67 7.46
CA GLU A 178 1.47 -7.42 8.83
C GLU A 178 1.05 -5.96 9.02
N GLN A 179 1.87 -5.01 8.54
CA GLN A 179 1.55 -3.58 8.57
C GLN A 179 0.28 -3.27 7.78
N ALA A 180 0.12 -3.81 6.58
CA ALA A 180 -1.07 -3.63 5.77
C ALA A 180 -2.32 -4.20 6.47
N GLN A 181 -2.23 -5.39 7.05
CA GLN A 181 -3.32 -6.01 7.79
C GLN A 181 -3.69 -5.20 9.04
N PHE A 182 -2.70 -4.61 9.71
CA PHE A 182 -2.92 -3.72 10.86
C PHE A 182 -3.66 -2.44 10.45
N LEU A 183 -3.22 -1.78 9.38
CA LEU A 183 -3.90 -0.58 8.84
C LEU A 183 -5.35 -0.88 8.42
N VAL A 184 -5.57 -1.97 7.68
CA VAL A 184 -6.92 -2.41 7.29
C VAL A 184 -7.76 -2.74 8.51
N SER A 185 -7.17 -3.36 9.55
CA SER A 185 -7.90 -3.66 10.78
C SER A 185 -8.34 -2.40 11.52
N GLN A 186 -7.49 -1.37 11.58
CA GLN A 186 -7.83 -0.08 12.17
C GLN A 186 -8.93 0.63 11.39
N GLU A 187 -8.83 0.66 10.06
CA GLU A 187 -9.85 1.24 9.19
C GLU A 187 -11.19 0.50 9.34
N ASN A 188 -11.15 -0.84 9.42
CA ASN A 188 -12.36 -1.64 9.63
C ASN A 188 -13.02 -1.34 10.99
N VAL A 189 -12.23 -1.25 12.07
CA VAL A 189 -12.73 -0.94 13.42
C VAL A 189 -13.35 0.45 13.45
N THR A 190 -12.71 1.45 12.84
CA THR A 190 -13.24 2.81 12.79
C THR A 190 -14.52 2.89 11.94
N ALA A 191 -14.57 2.23 10.78
CA ALA A 191 -15.77 2.14 9.96
C ALA A 191 -16.94 1.48 10.72
N LEU A 192 -16.68 0.38 11.42
CA LEU A 192 -17.68 -0.31 12.25
C LEU A 192 -18.16 0.57 13.41
N ALA A 193 -17.24 1.27 14.07
CA ALA A 193 -17.58 2.21 15.14
C ALA A 193 -18.45 3.37 14.64
N GLN A 194 -18.12 3.96 13.49
CA GLN A 194 -18.92 5.00 12.85
C GLN A 194 -20.30 4.50 12.45
N GLN A 195 -20.40 3.31 11.87
CA GLN A 195 -21.68 2.69 11.54
C GLN A 195 -22.54 2.49 12.79
N LYS A 196 -21.95 1.99 13.88
CA LYS A 196 -22.65 1.80 15.16
C LYS A 196 -23.10 3.12 15.78
N ALA A 197 -22.26 4.15 15.70
CA ALA A 197 -22.59 5.50 16.16
C ALA A 197 -23.78 6.07 15.39
N ARG A 198 -23.79 5.96 14.05
CA ARG A 198 -24.93 6.37 13.20
C ARG A 198 -26.21 5.63 13.61
N SER A 199 -26.15 4.31 13.78
CA SER A 199 -27.31 3.53 14.21
C SER A 199 -27.84 3.95 15.60
N MET A 200 -26.94 4.24 16.54
CA MET A 200 -27.33 4.74 17.86
C MET A 200 -28.00 6.12 17.77
N LEU A 201 -27.48 7.02 16.93
CA LEU A 201 -28.09 8.33 16.69
C LEU A 201 -29.48 8.19 16.06
N ASP A 202 -29.65 7.33 15.06
CA ASP A 202 -30.95 7.08 14.42
C ASP A 202 -31.96 6.52 15.44
N GLN A 203 -31.54 5.57 16.28
CA GLN A 203 -32.38 5.03 17.34
C GLN A 203 -32.73 6.07 18.39
N ALA A 204 -31.78 6.92 18.79
CA ALA A 204 -32.01 8.00 19.74
C ALA A 204 -33.01 9.02 19.18
N GLN A 205 -32.85 9.42 17.91
CA GLN A 205 -33.74 10.35 17.23
C GLN A 205 -35.17 9.78 17.08
N ALA A 206 -35.29 8.50 16.73
CA ALA A 206 -36.57 7.82 16.66
C ALA A 206 -37.25 7.75 18.03
N LYS A 207 -36.50 7.41 19.09
CA LYS A 207 -37.02 7.40 20.48
C LYS A 207 -37.44 8.78 20.95
N ALA A 208 -36.63 9.81 20.69
CA ALA A 208 -36.94 11.19 21.04
C ALA A 208 -38.25 11.63 20.37
N THR A 209 -38.37 11.39 19.06
CA THR A 209 -39.58 11.72 18.29
C THR A 209 -40.81 10.98 18.83
N HIS A 210 -40.67 9.69 19.13
CA HIS A 210 -41.76 8.89 19.72
C HIS A 210 -42.17 9.40 21.11
N LEU A 211 -41.20 9.78 21.94
CA LEU A 211 -41.46 10.33 23.27
C LEU A 211 -42.18 11.67 23.19
N THR A 212 -41.72 12.58 22.32
CA THR A 212 -42.37 13.88 22.08
C THR A 212 -43.80 13.70 21.61
N GLN A 213 -44.03 12.84 20.59
CA GLN A 213 -45.39 12.56 20.11
C GLN A 213 -46.27 11.92 21.20
N GLY A 214 -45.71 11.04 22.03
CA GLY A 214 -46.41 10.44 23.17
C GLY A 214 -46.80 11.48 24.22
N ALA A 215 -45.88 12.39 24.55
CA ALA A 215 -46.12 13.50 25.47
C ALA A 215 -47.19 14.46 24.93
N ASP A 216 -47.13 14.82 23.65
CA ASP A 216 -48.12 15.69 23.01
C ASP A 216 -49.52 15.07 23.05
N ARG A 217 -49.64 13.77 22.72
CA ARG A 217 -50.91 13.05 22.81
C ARG A 217 -51.42 12.97 24.23
N TYR A 218 -50.54 12.75 25.21
CA TYR A 218 -50.92 12.75 26.61
C TYR A 218 -51.42 14.12 27.06
N CYS A 219 -50.71 15.19 26.72
CA CYS A 219 -51.12 16.57 27.00
C CYS A 219 -52.48 16.89 26.36
N GLN A 220 -52.70 16.53 25.09
CA GLN A 220 -54.00 16.71 24.44
C GLN A 220 -55.12 15.96 25.17
N LYS A 221 -54.88 14.71 25.57
CA LYS A 221 -55.87 13.92 26.31
C LYS A 221 -56.23 14.56 27.65
N VAL A 222 -55.22 14.91 28.45
CA VAL A 222 -55.45 15.52 29.78
C VAL A 222 -56.14 16.88 29.65
N MET A 223 -55.73 17.71 28.68
CA MET A 223 -56.37 19.00 28.45
C MET A 223 -57.81 18.84 27.93
N GLY A 224 -58.09 17.87 27.07
CA GLY A 224 -59.44 17.57 26.60
C GLY A 224 -60.35 17.02 27.71
N GLU A 225 -59.83 16.15 28.58
CA GLU A 225 -60.56 15.68 29.76
C GLU A 225 -60.86 16.83 30.74
N LEU A 226 -59.89 17.73 30.95
CA LEU A 226 -60.09 18.92 31.78
C LEU A 226 -61.13 19.88 31.17
N GLU A 227 -61.09 20.10 29.85
CA GLU A 227 -62.08 20.89 29.12
C GLU A 227 -63.50 20.33 29.32
N GLU A 228 -63.67 19.01 29.18
CA GLU A 228 -64.97 18.36 29.38
C GLU A 228 -65.48 18.54 30.82
N GLN A 229 -64.60 18.37 31.82
CA GLN A 229 -64.94 18.57 33.23
C GLN A 229 -65.34 20.01 33.53
N LEU A 230 -64.59 20.99 33.00
CA LEU A 230 -64.92 22.40 33.12
C LEU A 230 -66.23 22.74 32.41
N GLY A 231 -66.52 22.11 31.27
CA GLY A 231 -67.79 22.25 30.55
C GLY A 231 -68.99 21.75 31.37
N LYS A 232 -68.86 20.60 32.03
CA LYS A 232 -69.89 20.08 32.95
C LYS A 232 -70.10 21.02 34.13
N LEU A 233 -69.02 21.42 34.81
CA LEU A 233 -69.10 22.35 35.94
C LEU A 233 -69.72 23.70 35.54
N SER A 234 -69.37 24.23 34.37
CA SER A 234 -69.98 25.47 33.83
C SER A 234 -71.48 25.31 33.59
N THR A 235 -71.91 24.15 33.07
CA THR A 235 -73.32 23.83 32.85
C THR A 235 -74.07 23.73 34.16
N ASP A 236 -73.50 23.07 35.17
CA ASP A 236 -74.07 22.94 36.51
C ASP A 236 -74.21 24.31 37.18
N VAL A 237 -73.20 25.18 37.07
CA VAL A 237 -73.26 26.56 37.58
C VAL A 237 -74.36 27.36 36.89
N LYS A 238 -74.49 27.26 35.57
CA LYS A 238 -75.58 27.94 34.82
C LYS A 238 -76.96 27.43 35.24
N ALA A 239 -77.13 26.12 35.42
CA ALA A 239 -78.37 25.55 35.90
C ALA A 239 -78.70 26.03 37.33
N GLY A 240 -77.70 26.08 38.21
CA GLY A 240 -77.85 26.62 39.56
C GLY A 240 -78.26 28.10 39.57
N LEU A 241 -77.63 28.94 38.74
CA LEU A 241 -78.01 30.35 38.58
C LEU A 241 -79.46 30.50 38.10
N LYS A 242 -79.88 29.69 37.12
CA LYS A 242 -81.26 29.71 36.60
C LYS A 242 -82.29 29.38 37.69
N VAL A 243 -82.02 28.36 38.52
CA VAL A 243 -82.90 28.00 39.65
C VAL A 243 -83.00 29.14 40.68
N LEU A 244 -81.89 29.86 40.92
CA LEU A 244 -81.91 31.01 41.82
C LEU A 244 -82.70 32.18 41.25
N GLU A 245 -82.60 32.43 39.94
CA GLU A 245 -83.40 33.44 39.23
C GLU A 245 -84.89 33.08 39.28
N GLU A 246 -85.26 31.83 38.97
CA GLU A 246 -86.65 31.33 39.08
C GLU A 246 -87.18 31.47 40.52
N ARG A 247 -86.36 31.19 41.54
CA ARG A 247 -86.75 31.42 42.95
C ARG A 247 -86.99 32.88 43.25
N GLN A 248 -86.11 33.78 42.82
CA GLN A 248 -86.29 35.22 43.02
C GLN A 248 -87.58 35.73 42.36
N GLU A 249 -87.93 35.25 41.16
CA GLU A 249 -89.19 35.60 40.51
C GLU A 249 -90.41 35.06 41.28
N THR A 250 -90.36 33.82 41.78
CA THR A 250 -91.47 33.27 42.57
C THR A 250 -91.62 33.93 43.94
N GLU A 251 -90.52 34.30 44.59
CA GLU A 251 -90.52 35.04 45.86
C GLU A 251 -90.99 36.49 45.64
N ALA A 252 -90.64 37.13 44.52
CA ALA A 252 -91.17 38.45 44.13
C ALA A 252 -92.69 38.43 43.87
N VAL A 253 -93.25 37.28 43.45
CA VAL A 253 -94.70 37.09 43.25
C VAL A 253 -95.43 36.74 44.57
N GLN A 254 -94.73 36.20 45.57
CA GLN A 254 -95.30 35.77 46.85
C GLN A 254 -95.06 36.73 48.04
N VAL A 255 -94.44 37.89 47.84
CA VAL A 255 -94.44 38.92 48.89
C VAL A 255 -95.88 39.45 49.03
N PRO A 256 -96.58 39.25 50.16
CA PRO A 256 -97.88 39.88 50.34
C PRO A 256 -97.65 41.39 50.34
N HIS A 257 -98.33 42.12 49.45
CA HIS A 257 -98.48 43.55 49.66
C HIS A 257 -99.25 43.69 50.98
N LEU A 258 -98.56 44.18 52.02
CA LEU A 258 -99.21 44.59 53.25
C LEU A 258 -100.12 45.77 52.91
N GLU A 259 -101.40 45.49 52.70
CA GLU A 259 -102.45 46.51 52.64
C GLU A 259 -102.69 47.04 54.06
N ALA A 260 -102.94 48.34 54.18
CA ALA A 260 -103.03 49.06 55.45
C ALA A 260 -104.16 48.58 56.40
N SER A 261 -104.96 47.60 56.00
CA SER A 261 -106.05 47.01 56.80
C SER A 261 -105.64 45.82 57.68
N ASP A 262 -104.40 45.33 57.58
CA ASP A 262 -103.95 44.12 58.30
C ASP A 262 -103.32 44.40 59.69
N TYR A 263 -103.40 45.66 60.15
CA TYR A 263 -103.06 46.05 61.52
C TYR A 263 -104.32 46.04 62.39
N PRO A 264 -104.36 45.31 63.53
CA PRO A 264 -105.48 45.41 64.45
C PRO A 264 -105.47 46.80 65.11
N GLU A 265 -106.55 47.58 64.91
CA GLU A 265 -106.83 48.74 65.78
C GLU A 265 -107.13 48.24 67.20
N VAL A 266 -106.59 49.00 68.16
CA VAL A 266 -106.51 48.73 69.60
C VAL A 266 -107.83 48.95 70.31
#